data_AF-A0AAV6YVK9-F1
#
_entry.id   AF-A0AAV6YVK9-F1
#
_cell.length_a   1.000
_cell.length_b   1.000
_cell.length_c   1.000
_cell.angle_alpha   90.00
_cell.angle_beta   90.00
_cell.angle_gamma   90.00
#
_symmetry.space_group_name_H-M   'P 1'
#
loop_
_entity.id
_entity.type
_entity.pdbx_description
1 polymer ?
#
loop_
_entity_poly.entity_id
_entity_poly.type
_entity_poly.pdbx_seq_one_letter_code
_entity_poly.pdbx_strand_id
1 'polypeptide(L)'
;MRDLLTTRNQNCWKELIEKETLTRMNWKIKNSKENPGQNQLETTKKKREVFIPKAVTSLPPLDKTAPPLVSRTEESDHDQLDLLNLAEMRPVTPHTSRLLYDGFSKEGKGRSLYLKVRKRLGPEEKYPHPTLSSWDYGWRLGSVIDEFKTPIHGRSRIVKDTFYSRNGILSVPSSSDRML
;
A
#
# COMPACT_ATOMS: atom_id res chain seq x y z
N MET A 1 21.89 12.06 -22.51
CA MET A 1 21.86 12.39 -21.06
C MET A 1 22.24 13.85 -20.76
N ARG A 2 21.93 14.84 -21.63
CA ARG A 2 22.38 16.23 -21.41
C ARG A 2 21.42 17.09 -20.58
N ASP A 3 20.16 16.69 -20.44
CA ASP A 3 19.15 17.53 -19.78
C ASP A 3 18.84 17.14 -18.33
N LEU A 4 19.42 16.03 -17.83
CA LEU A 4 19.05 15.44 -16.53
C LEU A 4 19.35 16.35 -15.33
N LEU A 5 20.34 17.25 -15.44
CA LEU A 5 20.81 18.14 -14.36
C LEU A 5 20.47 19.62 -14.60
N THR A 6 19.51 19.92 -15.47
CA THR A 6 19.03 21.30 -15.63
C THR A 6 18.21 21.73 -14.41
N THR A 7 18.31 23.00 -14.01
CA THR A 7 17.53 23.56 -12.88
C THR A 7 16.03 23.36 -13.07
N ARG A 8 15.54 23.44 -14.31
CA ARG A 8 14.14 23.15 -14.66
C ARG A 8 13.74 21.72 -14.29
N ASN A 9 14.55 20.73 -14.64
CA ASN A 9 14.26 19.33 -14.32
C ASN A 9 14.38 19.06 -12.83
N GLN A 10 15.38 19.64 -12.14
CA GLN A 10 15.51 19.56 -10.69
C GLN A 10 14.26 20.11 -9.97
N ASN A 11 13.73 21.25 -10.43
CA ASN A 11 12.49 21.82 -9.89
C ASN A 11 11.28 20.92 -10.15
N CYS A 12 11.18 20.31 -11.34
CA CYS A 12 10.13 19.35 -11.65
C CYS A 12 10.16 18.13 -10.70
N TRP A 13 11.34 17.56 -10.45
CA TRP A 13 11.50 16.46 -9.50
C TRP A 13 11.14 16.86 -8.08
N LYS A 14 11.57 18.05 -7.65
CA LYS A 14 11.22 18.59 -6.34
C LYS A 14 9.71 18.74 -6.18
N GLU A 15 9.05 19.33 -7.17
CA GLU A 15 7.59 19.49 -7.18
C GLU A 15 6.87 18.14 -7.14
N LEU A 16 7.34 17.14 -7.89
CA LEU A 16 6.79 15.78 -7.87
C LEU A 16 6.89 15.14 -6.48
N ILE A 17 8.07 15.20 -5.85
CA ILE A 17 8.30 14.65 -4.51
C ILE A 17 7.43 15.38 -3.47
N GLU A 18 7.36 16.70 -3.53
CA GLU A 18 6.52 17.50 -2.61
C GLU A 18 5.03 17.15 -2.77
N LYS A 19 4.55 17.02 -4.00
CA LYS A 19 3.17 16.60 -4.26
C LYS A 19 2.89 15.19 -3.73
N GLU A 20 3.78 14.25 -3.95
CA GLU A 20 3.62 12.88 -3.46
C GLU A 20 3.64 12.81 -1.93
N THR A 21 4.58 13.50 -1.29
CA THR A 21 4.67 13.55 0.18
C THR A 21 3.43 14.18 0.81
N LEU A 22 2.95 15.30 0.27
CA LEU A 22 1.70 15.93 0.72
C LEU A 22 0.49 15.01 0.52
N THR A 23 0.39 14.32 -0.62
CA THR A 23 -0.70 13.37 -0.89
C THR A 23 -0.69 12.25 0.16
N ARG A 24 0.48 11.66 0.45
CA ARG A 24 0.62 10.59 1.46
C ARG A 24 0.26 11.08 2.86
N MET A 25 0.71 12.28 3.24
CA MET A 25 0.37 12.88 4.54
C MET A 25 -1.13 13.16 4.67
N ASN A 26 -1.73 13.81 3.68
CA ASN A 26 -3.17 14.10 3.64
C ASN A 26 -4.00 12.82 3.70
N TRP A 27 -3.60 11.79 2.93
CA TRP A 27 -4.25 10.49 2.94
C TRP A 27 -4.17 9.84 4.33
N LYS A 28 -3.00 9.86 4.98
CA LYS A 28 -2.80 9.32 6.33
C LYS A 28 -3.68 10.05 7.33
N ILE A 29 -3.74 11.38 7.30
CA ILE A 29 -4.61 12.17 8.18
C ILE A 29 -6.08 11.77 8.00
N LYS A 30 -6.56 11.70 6.75
CA LYS A 30 -7.96 11.38 6.43
C LYS A 30 -8.34 9.95 6.84
N ASN A 31 -7.47 8.97 6.58
CA ASN A 31 -7.77 7.55 6.78
C ASN A 31 -7.24 6.98 8.11
N SER A 32 -6.50 7.77 8.90
CA SER A 32 -5.94 7.36 10.21
C SER A 32 -7.02 6.84 11.17
N LYS A 33 -8.20 7.47 11.13
CA LYS A 33 -9.36 7.14 11.99
C LYS A 33 -10.08 5.86 11.58
N GLU A 34 -10.04 5.49 10.29
CA GLU A 34 -10.76 4.32 9.76
C GLU A 34 -9.98 3.01 9.89
N ASN A 35 -8.69 3.06 10.25
CA ASN A 35 -7.85 1.88 10.48
C ASN A 35 -7.31 1.87 11.94
N PRO A 36 -8.18 1.76 12.96
CA PRO A 36 -7.75 1.78 14.36
C PRO A 36 -6.89 0.57 14.74
N GLY A 37 -6.84 -0.49 13.94
CA GLY A 37 -6.03 -1.69 14.20
C GLY A 37 -4.55 -1.59 13.81
N GLN A 38 -4.14 -0.56 13.04
CA GLN A 38 -2.73 -0.30 12.75
C GLN A 38 -2.20 0.94 13.48
N ASN A 39 -3.08 1.80 14.01
CA ASN A 39 -2.72 3.07 14.63
C ASN A 39 -3.02 3.14 16.14
N GLN A 40 -3.42 2.04 16.80
CA GLN A 40 -3.57 2.02 18.26
C GLN A 40 -2.21 1.85 18.94
N LEU A 41 -1.45 2.93 18.98
CA LEU A 41 -0.68 3.30 20.17
C LEU A 41 -1.09 4.73 20.52
N GLU A 42 -2.19 4.77 21.25
CA GLU A 42 -2.84 5.94 21.83
C GLU A 42 -1.84 7.00 22.32
N THR A 43 -1.86 8.16 21.67
CA THR A 43 -1.20 9.36 22.17
C THR A 43 -2.02 9.96 23.31
N THR A 44 -2.12 9.28 24.45
CA THR A 44 -2.61 9.90 25.69
C THR A 44 -1.44 10.24 26.59
N LYS A 45 -0.58 11.16 26.17
CA LYS A 45 0.35 11.82 27.10
C LYS A 45 -0.37 13.03 27.70
N LYS A 46 -1.11 12.80 28.78
CA LYS A 46 -1.47 13.87 29.74
C LYS A 46 -0.16 14.55 30.15
N LYS A 47 -0.05 15.84 29.84
CA LYS A 47 1.09 16.69 30.18
C LYS A 47 1.17 16.76 31.72
N ARG A 48 1.99 15.92 32.34
CA ARG A 48 2.40 16.10 33.73
C ARG A 48 3.57 17.08 33.70
N GLU A 49 3.34 18.29 34.16
CA GLU A 49 4.40 19.27 34.39
C GLU A 49 5.26 18.75 35.56
N VAL A 50 6.47 18.26 35.25
CA VAL A 50 7.45 17.88 36.27
C VAL A 50 8.17 19.16 36.68
N PHE A 51 7.88 19.64 37.88
CA PHE A 51 8.60 20.71 38.56
C PHE A 51 10.00 20.19 38.94
N ILE A 52 11.07 20.81 38.44
CA ILE A 52 12.45 20.44 38.76
C ILE A 52 13.05 21.56 39.63
N PRO A 53 13.29 21.35 40.94
CA PRO A 53 14.16 22.24 41.70
C PRO A 53 15.63 21.97 41.35
N LYS A 54 16.41 23.03 41.11
CA LYS A 54 17.85 22.93 40.89
C LYS A 54 18.56 22.51 42.17
N ALA A 55 19.33 21.43 42.11
CA ALA A 55 20.24 21.03 43.18
C ALA A 55 21.69 21.33 42.78
N VAL A 56 22.37 22.14 43.59
CA VAL A 56 23.82 22.32 43.59
C VAL A 56 24.38 21.40 44.66
N THR A 57 25.22 20.43 44.31
CA THR A 57 26.28 19.93 45.21
C THR A 57 27.30 19.10 44.42
N SER A 58 28.57 19.45 44.57
CA SER A 58 29.74 18.69 44.14
C SER A 58 30.05 17.54 45.11
N LEU A 59 30.80 16.54 44.63
CA LEU A 59 31.81 15.65 45.29
C LEU A 59 31.82 14.24 44.63
N PRO A 60 32.83 13.38 44.85
CA PRO A 60 34.14 13.26 44.20
C PRO A 60 34.23 11.99 43.29
N PRO A 61 35.37 11.71 42.61
CA PRO A 61 35.51 10.58 41.68
C PRO A 61 35.68 9.24 42.43
N LEU A 62 34.96 8.20 42.01
CA LEU A 62 35.10 6.85 42.57
C LEU A 62 35.34 5.78 41.48
N ASP A 63 36.08 4.77 41.91
CA ASP A 63 36.95 3.87 41.19
C ASP A 63 36.35 2.93 40.13
N LYS A 64 37.26 2.47 39.27
CA LYS A 64 37.06 1.47 38.22
C LYS A 64 36.52 0.17 38.82
N THR A 65 35.42 -0.34 38.28
CA THR A 65 34.98 -1.73 38.47
C THR A 65 34.51 -2.31 37.14
N ALA A 66 34.67 -3.64 37.02
CA ALA A 66 34.57 -4.53 35.87
C ALA A 66 33.54 -4.20 34.76
N PRO A 67 33.79 -4.64 33.50
CA PRO A 67 32.87 -4.42 32.40
C PRO A 67 31.51 -5.07 32.70
N PRO A 68 30.40 -4.33 32.63
CA PRO A 68 29.08 -4.91 32.85
C PRO A 68 28.74 -5.83 31.69
N LEU A 69 28.19 -7.00 32.04
CA LEU A 69 27.44 -7.87 31.16
C LEU A 69 26.45 -6.98 30.38
N VAL A 70 26.60 -6.93 29.06
CA VAL A 70 25.74 -6.13 28.17
C VAL A 70 24.33 -6.70 28.30
N SER A 71 23.53 -6.11 29.18
CA SER A 71 22.07 -6.20 29.11
C SER A 71 21.72 -5.63 27.74
N ARG A 72 21.32 -6.51 26.82
CA ARG A 72 20.68 -6.16 25.56
C ARG A 72 19.58 -5.15 25.88
N THR A 73 19.84 -3.89 25.62
CA THR A 73 18.81 -2.86 25.60
C THR A 73 17.82 -3.31 24.55
N GLU A 74 16.60 -3.63 24.97
CA GLU A 74 15.43 -3.77 24.10
C GLU A 74 15.41 -2.49 23.25
N GLU A 75 15.80 -2.60 21.98
CA GLU A 75 15.70 -1.49 21.03
C GLU A 75 14.23 -1.07 20.99
N SER A 76 14.01 0.19 21.32
CA SER A 76 12.69 0.77 21.47
C SER A 76 11.78 0.43 20.31
N ASP A 77 10.57 -0.05 20.61
CA ASP A 77 9.46 -0.29 19.66
C ASP A 77 9.18 0.92 18.72
N HIS A 78 9.71 2.10 19.04
CA HIS A 78 9.69 3.30 18.22
C HIS A 78 10.45 3.18 16.89
N ASP A 79 11.57 2.45 16.82
CA ASP A 79 12.37 2.35 15.59
C ASP A 79 11.73 1.41 14.54
N GLN A 80 11.02 0.38 14.99
CA GLN A 80 10.25 -0.50 14.11
C GLN A 80 9.05 0.19 13.48
N LEU A 81 8.42 1.13 14.19
CA LEU A 81 7.29 1.92 13.68
C LEU A 81 7.72 2.86 12.55
N ASP A 82 8.91 3.45 12.65
CA ASP A 82 9.46 4.28 11.58
C ASP A 82 9.84 3.46 10.35
N LEU A 83 10.40 2.26 10.52
CA LEU A 83 10.70 1.35 9.40
C LEU A 83 9.45 0.83 8.68
N LEU A 84 8.37 0.52 9.40
CA LEU A 84 7.09 0.13 8.81
C LEU A 84 6.39 1.30 8.10
N ASN A 85 6.61 2.52 8.59
CA ASN A 85 6.10 3.75 7.97
C ASN A 85 6.91 4.15 6.72
N LEU A 86 8.14 3.62 6.56
CA LEU A 86 8.97 3.74 5.35
C LEU A 86 8.74 2.62 4.33
N ALA A 87 8.13 1.50 4.74
CA ALA A 87 7.87 0.39 3.84
C ALA A 87 6.79 0.77 2.81
N GLU A 88 7.18 0.79 1.53
CA GLU A 88 6.29 1.19 0.42
C GLU A 88 5.02 0.33 0.34
N MET A 89 5.10 -0.94 0.74
CA MET A 89 4.01 -1.91 0.67
C MET A 89 3.68 -2.51 2.03
N ARG A 90 2.41 -2.94 2.20
CA ARG A 90 2.00 -3.70 3.38
C ARG A 90 2.73 -5.04 3.47
N PRO A 91 3.00 -5.54 4.70
CA PRO A 91 3.63 -6.84 4.88
C PRO A 91 2.83 -7.95 4.20
N VAL A 92 3.55 -8.95 3.73
CA VAL A 92 3.02 -10.05 2.95
C VAL A 92 2.66 -11.20 3.89
N THR A 93 1.58 -11.93 3.64
CA THR A 93 1.20 -13.04 4.52
C THR A 93 2.30 -14.10 4.56
N PRO A 94 2.55 -14.77 5.71
CA PRO A 94 3.60 -15.78 5.83
C PRO A 94 3.47 -16.92 4.81
N HIS A 95 2.23 -17.29 4.45
CA HIS A 95 1.99 -18.31 3.44
C HIS A 95 2.53 -17.87 2.07
N THR A 96 2.21 -16.64 1.66
CA THR A 96 2.71 -16.08 0.40
C THR A 96 4.21 -15.82 0.42
N SER A 97 4.81 -15.41 1.55
CA SER A 97 6.26 -15.20 1.64
C SER A 97 7.05 -16.50 1.54
N ARG A 98 6.50 -17.63 2.00
CA ARG A 98 7.12 -18.97 1.80
C ARG A 98 7.28 -19.33 0.33
N LEU A 99 6.34 -18.93 -0.53
CA LEU A 99 6.42 -19.19 -1.98
C LEU A 99 7.68 -18.61 -2.60
N LEU A 100 8.29 -17.57 -2.00
CA LEU A 100 9.54 -16.98 -2.50
C LEU A 100 10.69 -17.99 -2.56
N TYR A 101 10.68 -18.96 -1.64
CA TYR A 101 11.72 -19.94 -1.41
C TYR A 101 11.31 -21.36 -1.83
N ASP A 102 10.12 -21.53 -2.39
CA ASP A 102 9.62 -22.83 -2.83
C ASP A 102 9.95 -23.10 -4.30
N GLY A 103 11.01 -23.89 -4.56
CA GLY A 103 11.40 -24.31 -5.91
C GLY A 103 11.99 -23.21 -6.80
N PHE A 104 11.98 -23.44 -8.12
CA PHE A 104 12.63 -22.55 -9.10
C PHE A 104 11.65 -21.78 -9.98
N SER A 105 12.00 -20.52 -10.29
CA SER A 105 11.19 -19.64 -11.13
C SER A 105 10.98 -20.15 -12.56
N LYS A 106 11.92 -20.93 -13.11
CA LYS A 106 11.83 -21.47 -14.48
C LYS A 106 10.68 -22.47 -14.63
N GLU A 107 10.35 -23.20 -13.57
CA GLU A 107 9.24 -24.15 -13.52
C GLU A 107 7.89 -23.49 -13.17
N GLY A 108 7.86 -22.16 -13.05
CA GLY A 108 6.68 -21.42 -12.63
C GLY A 108 6.43 -21.43 -11.11
N LYS A 109 7.38 -21.93 -10.32
CA LYS A 109 7.37 -21.92 -8.84
C LYS A 109 8.18 -20.74 -8.28
N GLY A 110 8.42 -20.70 -6.98
CA GLY A 110 9.31 -19.74 -6.34
C GLY A 110 8.83 -18.30 -6.47
N ARG A 111 9.79 -17.41 -6.76
CA ARG A 111 9.56 -15.98 -7.01
C ARG A 111 8.54 -15.71 -8.11
N SER A 112 8.50 -16.54 -9.16
CA SER A 112 7.54 -16.34 -10.25
C SER A 112 6.09 -16.56 -9.79
N LEU A 113 5.87 -17.58 -8.96
CA LEU A 113 4.58 -17.88 -8.36
C LEU A 113 4.18 -16.80 -7.34
N TYR A 114 5.14 -16.37 -6.50
CA TYR A 114 4.95 -15.26 -5.57
C TYR A 114 4.45 -14.00 -6.28
N LEU A 115 5.10 -13.58 -7.37
CA LEU A 115 4.71 -12.38 -8.12
C LEU A 115 3.32 -12.54 -8.74
N LYS A 116 2.99 -13.73 -9.27
CA LYS A 116 1.65 -14.02 -9.80
C LYS A 116 0.57 -13.90 -8.71
N VAL A 117 0.82 -14.47 -7.54
CA VAL A 117 -0.12 -14.40 -6.40
C VAL A 117 -0.24 -12.97 -5.90
N ARG A 118 0.88 -12.27 -5.69
CA ARG A 118 0.90 -10.89 -5.19
C ARG A 118 0.26 -9.91 -6.17
N LYS A 119 0.30 -10.18 -7.49
CA LYS A 119 -0.37 -9.36 -8.53
C LYS A 119 -1.90 -9.48 -8.51
N ARG A 120 -2.47 -10.56 -7.95
CA ARG A 120 -3.93 -10.74 -7.86
C ARG A 120 -4.56 -9.81 -6.81
N LEU A 121 -3.79 -9.40 -5.80
CA LEU A 121 -4.26 -8.47 -4.78
C LEU A 121 -4.41 -7.08 -5.38
N GLY A 122 -5.53 -6.43 -5.05
CA GLY A 122 -5.79 -5.06 -5.43
C GLY A 122 -4.75 -4.11 -4.81
N PRO A 123 -4.53 -2.93 -5.42
CA PRO A 123 -3.55 -2.00 -4.90
C PRO A 123 -3.95 -1.48 -3.50
N GLU A 124 -5.24 -1.38 -3.19
CA GLU A 124 -5.80 -0.97 -1.89
C GLU A 124 -5.39 -1.88 -0.71
N GLU A 125 -5.25 -3.18 -0.98
CA GLU A 125 -4.79 -4.17 0.00
C GLU A 125 -3.26 -4.21 0.08
N LYS A 126 -2.61 -3.91 -1.05
CA LYS A 126 -1.16 -4.05 -1.25
C LYS A 126 -0.37 -2.86 -0.70
N TYR A 127 -0.88 -1.64 -0.86
CA TYR A 127 -0.23 -0.41 -0.45
C TYR A 127 -1.03 0.27 0.66
N PRO A 128 -0.36 0.82 1.68
CA PRO A 128 -1.04 1.54 2.74
C PRO A 128 -1.70 2.81 2.21
N HIS A 129 -1.03 3.57 1.34
CA HIS A 129 -1.47 4.83 0.78
C HIS A 129 -1.34 4.81 -0.77
N PRO A 130 -1.97 5.76 -1.50
CA PRO A 130 -1.72 5.96 -2.91
C PRO A 130 -0.22 6.16 -3.17
N THR A 131 0.31 5.52 -4.21
CA THR A 131 1.74 5.64 -4.54
C THR A 131 2.04 6.94 -5.29
N LEU A 132 1.10 7.38 -6.14
CA LEU A 132 1.19 8.57 -6.99
C LEU A 132 0.13 9.60 -6.63
N SER A 133 0.43 10.87 -6.84
CA SER A 133 -0.50 12.00 -6.63
C SER A 133 -1.76 11.94 -7.49
N SER A 134 -1.70 11.36 -8.69
CA SER A 134 -2.88 11.19 -9.56
C SER A 134 -3.86 10.13 -9.08
N TRP A 135 -3.45 9.28 -8.13
CA TRP A 135 -4.31 8.24 -7.56
C TRP A 135 -5.18 8.78 -6.42
N ASP A 136 -5.18 10.09 -6.15
CA ASP A 136 -6.15 10.68 -5.23
C ASP A 136 -7.59 10.39 -5.67
N TYR A 137 -7.83 10.34 -7.00
CA TYR A 137 -9.07 9.89 -7.60
C TYR A 137 -9.01 8.39 -7.92
N GLY A 138 -10.02 7.64 -7.49
CA GLY A 138 -10.16 6.22 -7.81
C GLY A 138 -9.41 5.25 -6.88
N TRP A 139 -8.77 5.75 -5.82
CA TRP A 139 -8.24 4.91 -4.74
C TRP A 139 -9.29 4.62 -3.68
N ARG A 140 -9.39 3.36 -3.22
CA ARG A 140 -10.34 2.93 -2.18
C ARG A 140 -11.79 3.16 -2.56
N LEU A 141 -12.15 2.78 -3.79
CA LEU A 141 -13.53 2.90 -4.29
C LEU A 141 -14.45 1.82 -3.72
N GLY A 142 -13.91 0.70 -3.21
CA GLY A 142 -14.72 -0.41 -2.70
C GLY A 142 -15.64 -0.04 -1.54
N SER A 143 -15.31 0.98 -0.73
CA SER A 143 -16.19 1.46 0.34
C SER A 143 -17.22 2.50 -0.11
N VAL A 144 -17.00 3.13 -1.27
CA VAL A 144 -17.86 4.20 -1.80
C VAL A 144 -18.86 3.65 -2.81
N ILE A 145 -18.45 2.64 -3.57
CA ILE A 145 -19.24 2.01 -4.62
C ILE A 145 -19.67 0.63 -4.11
N ASP A 146 -20.82 0.60 -3.43
CA ASP A 146 -21.37 -0.64 -2.86
C ASP A 146 -21.88 -1.60 -3.95
N GLU A 147 -22.46 -1.05 -5.03
CA GLU A 147 -23.00 -1.82 -6.15
C GLU A 147 -22.60 -1.20 -7.49
N PHE A 148 -21.87 -1.97 -8.32
CA PHE A 148 -21.67 -1.63 -9.73
C PHE A 148 -22.97 -1.86 -10.51
N LYS A 149 -23.80 -0.84 -10.61
CA LYS A 149 -25.02 -0.89 -11.43
C LYS A 149 -24.71 -0.60 -12.89
N THR A 150 -25.15 -1.49 -13.77
CA THR A 150 -25.25 -1.19 -15.19
C THR A 150 -26.31 -0.09 -15.39
N PRO A 151 -26.07 0.89 -16.27
CA PRO A 151 -27.06 1.93 -16.54
C PRO A 151 -28.35 1.31 -17.08
N ILE A 152 -29.51 1.79 -16.61
CA ILE A 152 -30.83 1.29 -17.01
C ILE A 152 -31.02 1.39 -18.54
N HIS A 153 -30.48 2.46 -19.15
CA HIS A 153 -30.63 2.76 -20.58
C HIS A 153 -29.29 2.72 -21.32
N GLY A 154 -28.54 1.62 -21.22
CA GLY A 154 -27.33 1.39 -21.99
C GLY A 154 -27.61 1.11 -23.47
N ARG A 155 -26.82 1.67 -24.40
CA ARG A 155 -26.93 1.34 -25.82
C ARG A 155 -26.57 -0.13 -26.05
N SER A 156 -27.53 -0.91 -26.53
CA SER A 156 -27.32 -2.31 -26.92
C SER A 156 -26.90 -2.43 -28.40
N ARG A 157 -26.21 -3.51 -28.75
CA ARG A 157 -25.67 -3.74 -30.11
C ARG A 157 -26.55 -4.69 -30.93
N ILE A 158 -27.88 -4.47 -30.91
CA ILE A 158 -28.88 -5.39 -31.49
C ILE A 158 -28.56 -5.78 -32.93
N VAL A 159 -28.31 -4.81 -33.82
CA VAL A 159 -28.03 -5.09 -35.24
C VAL A 159 -26.77 -5.94 -35.41
N LYS A 160 -25.70 -5.61 -34.67
CA LYS A 160 -24.43 -6.35 -34.76
C LYS A 160 -24.57 -7.78 -34.24
N ASP A 161 -25.31 -7.95 -33.14
CA ASP A 161 -25.45 -9.23 -32.47
C ASP A 161 -26.45 -10.17 -33.19
N THR A 162 -27.36 -9.62 -34.00
CA THR A 162 -28.39 -10.40 -34.74
C THR A 162 -28.09 -10.57 -36.23
N PHE A 163 -27.65 -9.53 -36.95
CA PHE A 163 -27.48 -9.59 -38.41
C PHE A 163 -26.18 -10.25 -38.85
N TYR A 164 -25.14 -10.25 -38.01
CA TYR A 164 -23.80 -10.65 -38.42
C TYR A 164 -23.30 -11.82 -37.56
N SER A 165 -23.13 -12.99 -38.17
CA SER A 165 -22.46 -14.14 -37.56
C SER A 165 -20.94 -14.06 -37.75
N ARG A 166 -20.16 -14.40 -36.70
CA ARG A 166 -18.69 -14.33 -36.74
C ARG A 166 -18.08 -15.21 -37.86
N ASN A 167 -18.63 -16.41 -38.07
CA ASN A 167 -18.27 -17.33 -39.16
C ASN A 167 -19.52 -18.13 -39.53
N GLY A 168 -20.02 -18.02 -40.77
CA GLY A 168 -21.13 -18.85 -41.24
C GLY A 168 -21.72 -18.38 -42.57
N ILE A 169 -21.64 -19.23 -43.60
CA ILE A 169 -22.48 -19.16 -44.81
C ILE A 169 -23.78 -19.96 -44.60
N LEU A 170 -23.75 -20.93 -43.67
CA LEU A 170 -24.86 -21.82 -43.35
C LEU A 170 -25.38 -21.52 -41.95
N SER A 171 -26.65 -21.11 -41.88
CA SER A 171 -27.41 -21.08 -40.62
C SER A 171 -27.78 -22.51 -40.25
N VAL A 172 -27.19 -23.06 -39.18
CA VAL A 172 -27.66 -24.33 -38.62
C VAL A 172 -28.85 -24.01 -37.73
N PRO A 173 -30.08 -24.47 -38.06
CA PRO A 173 -31.25 -24.13 -37.27
C PRO A 173 -31.11 -24.70 -35.85
N SER A 174 -31.16 -23.83 -34.86
CA SER A 174 -31.24 -24.20 -33.45
C SER A 174 -32.61 -24.81 -33.15
N SER A 175 -32.70 -25.69 -32.15
CA SER A 175 -33.98 -26.26 -31.70
C SER A 175 -35.02 -25.20 -31.31
N SER A 176 -34.58 -23.99 -30.95
CA SER A 176 -35.45 -22.86 -30.63
C SER A 176 -36.15 -22.25 -31.85
N ASP A 177 -35.65 -22.49 -33.06
CA ASP A 177 -36.17 -21.93 -34.33
C ASP A 177 -37.36 -22.74 -34.89
N ARG A 178 -37.65 -23.92 -34.33
CA ARG A 178 -38.74 -24.81 -34.76
C ARG A 178 -40.07 -24.58 -34.04
N MET A 179 -40.14 -23.63 -33.10
CA MET A 179 -41.34 -23.37 -32.28
C MET A 179 -42.08 -22.08 -32.68
N LEU A 180 -42.01 -21.69 -33.95
CA LEU A 180 -42.85 -20.65 -34.55
C LEU A 180 -43.66 -21.21 -35.71
#